data_AF-A0A9D4M8L5-F1
#
_entry.id   AF-A0A9D4M8L5-F1
#
_cell.length_a   1.000
_cell.length_b   1.000
_cell.length_c   1.000
_cell.angle_alpha   90.00
_cell.angle_beta   90.00
_cell.angle_gamma   90.00
#
_symmetry.space_group_name_H-M   'P 1'
#
loop_
_entity.id
_entity.type
_entity.pdbx_description
1 polymer ?
#
loop_
_entity_poly.entity_id
_entity_poly.type
_entity_poly.pdbx_seq_one_letter_code
_entity_poly.pdbx_strand_id
1 'polypeptide(L)' 'MDRKFGCKYCMKKFHNKYGRDRHERIHTGEMPFSCPSCKKAFRDNSTFRKHTRLCCPDK' A
#
# COMPACT_ATOMS: atom_id res chain seq x y z
N MET A 1 -22.53 -8.77 -2.47
CA MET A 1 -21.58 -7.75 -2.97
C MET A 1 -20.63 -8.40 -3.96
N ASP A 2 -20.63 -7.95 -5.22
CA ASP A 2 -19.79 -8.53 -6.27
C ASP A 2 -18.30 -8.14 -6.08
N ARG A 3 -17.38 -9.06 -6.38
CA ARG A 3 -15.92 -8.81 -6.38
C ARG A 3 -15.45 -8.73 -7.84
N LYS A 4 -15.77 -7.61 -8.49
CA LYS A 4 -15.52 -7.39 -9.92
C LYS A 4 -14.04 -7.20 -10.27
N PHE A 5 -13.22 -6.76 -9.33
CA PHE A 5 -11.85 -6.32 -9.63
C PHE A 5 -10.83 -7.42 -9.32
N GLY A 6 -10.47 -8.21 -10.32
CA GLY A 6 -9.42 -9.23 -10.22
C GLY A 6 -8.01 -8.65 -10.31
N CYS A 7 -7.09 -9.14 -9.49
CA CYS A 7 -5.66 -8.85 -9.59
C CYS A 7 -5.07 -9.45 -10.87
N LYS A 8 -4.16 -8.74 -11.53
CA LYS A 8 -3.49 -9.25 -12.74
C LYS A 8 -2.40 -10.30 -12.49
N TYR A 9 -1.85 -10.35 -11.27
CA TYR A 9 -0.74 -11.23 -10.91
C TYR A 9 -1.16 -12.46 -10.11
N CYS A 10 -2.40 -12.51 -9.62
CA CYS A 10 -2.93 -13.65 -8.87
C CYS A 10 -4.46 -13.71 -8.93
N MET A 11 -5.05 -14.81 -8.47
CA MET A 11 -6.51 -15.03 -8.56
C MET A 11 -7.35 -14.24 -7.52
N LYS A 12 -6.75 -13.32 -6.75
CA LYS A 12 -7.50 -12.54 -5.76
C LYS A 12 -8.42 -11.52 -6.42
N LYS A 13 -9.66 -11.41 -5.92
CA LYS A 13 -10.67 -10.45 -6.37
C LYS A 13 -11.04 -9.47 -5.25
N PHE A 14 -11.32 -8.23 -5.62
CA PHE A 14 -11.63 -7.12 -4.74
C PHE A 14 -12.97 -6.49 -5.09
N HIS A 15 -13.59 -5.83 -4.11
CA HIS A 15 -14.86 -5.14 -4.26
C HIS A 15 -14.73 -3.80 -5.00
N ASN A 16 -13.57 -3.16 -4.94
CA ASN A 16 -13.30 -1.90 -5.61
C ASN A 16 -11.91 -1.91 -6.30
N LYS A 17 -11.76 -1.04 -7.30
CA LYS A 17 -10.51 -0.84 -8.04
C LYS A 17 -9.35 -0.47 -7.09
N TYR A 18 -9.59 0.46 -6.16
CA TYR A 18 -8.57 0.91 -5.21
C TYR A 18 -7.93 -0.23 -4.40
N GLY A 19 -8.74 -1.18 -3.92
CA GLY A 19 -8.28 -2.32 -3.14
C GLY A 19 -7.43 -3.28 -3.96
N ARG A 20 -7.79 -3.51 -5.22
CA ARG A 20 -6.98 -4.27 -6.18
C ARG A 20 -5.67 -3.53 -6.47
N ASP A 21 -5.72 -2.25 -6.84
CA ASP A 21 -4.55 -1.49 -7.25
C ASP A 21 -3.54 -1.37 -6.08
N ARG A 22 -4.03 -1.16 -4.85
CA ARG A 22 -3.20 -1.26 -3.64
C ARG A 22 -2.58 -2.65 -3.49
N HIS A 23 -3.35 -3.70 -3.71
CA HIS A 23 -2.86 -5.07 -3.61
C HIS A 23 -1.78 -5.36 -4.65
N GLU A 24 -1.89 -4.85 -5.87
CA GLU A 24 -0.92 -5.08 -6.94
C GLU A 24 0.50 -4.58 -6.60
N ARG A 25 0.61 -3.58 -5.70
CA ARG A 25 1.90 -3.10 -5.17
C ARG A 25 2.72 -4.17 -4.44
N ILE A 26 2.10 -5.26 -3.99
CA ILE A 26 2.86 -6.38 -3.40
C ILE A 26 3.65 -7.15 -4.46
N HIS A 27 3.13 -7.19 -5.69
CA HIS A 27 3.71 -7.93 -6.81
C HIS A 27 4.73 -7.07 -7.56
N THR A 28 4.42 -5.78 -7.77
CA THR A 28 5.34 -4.85 -8.43
C THR A 28 6.47 -4.37 -7.52
N GLY A 29 6.30 -4.51 -6.20
CA GLY A 29 7.24 -3.97 -5.23
C GLY A 29 7.16 -2.45 -5.07
N GLU A 30 6.19 -1.78 -5.69
CA GLU A 30 6.02 -0.33 -5.57
C GLU A 30 5.75 0.09 -4.12
N MET A 31 6.55 1.03 -3.64
CA MET A 31 6.42 1.62 -2.29
C MET A 31 6.34 3.14 -2.41
N PRO A 32 5.16 3.68 -2.75
CA PRO A 32 5.02 5.11 -3.04
C PRO A 32 5.18 6.01 -1.80
N PHE A 33 5.16 5.44 -0.59
CA PHE A 33 5.25 6.21 0.65
C PHE A 33 6.62 6.01 1.29
N SER A 34 7.51 6.99 1.16
CA SER A 34 8.84 6.95 1.75
C SER A 34 8.95 7.94 2.89
N CYS A 35 9.48 7.49 4.04
CA CYS A 35 9.82 8.38 5.14
C CYS A 35 11.10 9.16 4.80
N PRO A 36 11.10 10.50 4.81
CA PRO A 36 12.29 11.29 4.50
C PRO A 36 13.40 11.10 5.54
N SER A 37 13.04 10.92 6.82
CA SER A 37 13.99 10.87 7.93
C SER A 37 14.75 9.53 7.99
N CYS A 38 14.05 8.40 7.88
CA CYS A 38 14.68 7.07 7.95
C CYS A 38 14.79 6.35 6.60
N LYS A 39 14.35 6.97 5.50
CA LYS A 39 14.34 6.43 4.13
C LYS A 39 13.58 5.12 3.95
N LYS A 40 12.79 4.69 4.95
CA LYS A 40 11.99 3.48 4.88
C LYS A 40 10.77 3.70 3.98
N ALA A 41 10.55 2.80 3.03
CA ALA A 41 9.45 2.85 2.09
C ALA A 41 8.32 1.88 2.46
N PHE A 42 7.08 2.26 2.15
CA PHE A 42 5.86 1.55 2.50
C PHE A 42 4.91 1.45 1.30
N ARG A 43 4.20 0.31 1.21
CA ARG A 43 3.20 0.04 0.16
C ARG A 43 1.83 0.68 0.44
N ASP A 44 1.51 0.96 1.70
CA ASP A 44 0.22 1.46 2.17
C ASP A 44 0.37 2.73 3.03
N ASN A 45 -0.53 3.69 2.82
CA ASN A 45 -0.53 4.98 3.50
C ASN A 45 -0.79 4.83 5.00
N SER A 46 -1.66 3.91 5.42
CA SER A 46 -2.00 3.71 6.84
C SER A 46 -0.78 3.21 7.60
N THR A 47 -0.02 2.29 7.00
CA THR A 47 1.24 1.80 7.58
C THR A 47 2.29 2.92 7.65
N PHE A 48 2.44 3.69 6.57
CA PHE A 48 3.33 4.86 6.56
C PHE A 48 2.96 5.87 7.65
N ARG A 49 1.67 6.25 7.77
CA ARG A 49 1.20 7.21 8.79
C ARG A 49 1.41 6.72 10.21
N LYS A 50 1.25 5.42 10.47
CA LYS A 50 1.57 4.84 11.79
C LYS A 50 3.07 4.93 12.07
N HIS A 51 3.89 4.60 11.08
CA HIS A 51 5.33 4.69 11.19
C HIS A 51 5.80 6.14 11.46
N THR A 52 5.33 7.12 10.69
CA THR A 52 5.72 8.52 10.89
C THR A 52 5.29 9.00 12.27
N ARG A 53 4.08 8.67 12.74
CA ARG A 53 3.64 9.09 14.09
C ARG A 53 4.45 8.50 15.24
N LEU A 54 4.92 7.26 15.13
CA LEU A 54 5.53 6.53 16.24
C LEU A 54 7.06 6.51 16.19
N CYS A 55 7.66 6.44 15.00
CA CYS A 55 9.09 6.18 14.80
C CYS A 55 9.85 7.41 14.30
N CYS A 56 9.19 8.30 13.55
CA CYS A 56 9.78 9.50 12.98
C CYS A 56 8.77 10.66 13.04
N PRO A 57 8.41 11.14 14.24
CA PRO A 57 7.39 12.17 14.44
C PRO A 57 7.80 13.54 13.88
N ASP A 58 9.09 13.75 13.60
CA ASP A 58 9.61 14.94 12.94
C ASP A 58 9.09 15.06 11.50
N LYS A 59 8.03 15.86 11.40
CA LYS A 59 7.85 16.81 10.30
C LYS A 59 8.78 17.99 10.48
#